data_AF-A0A847MA19-F1
#
_entry.id   AF-A0A847MA19-F1
#
_cell.length_a   1.000
_cell.length_b   1.000
_cell.length_c   1.000
_cell.angle_alpha   90.00
_cell.angle_beta   90.00
_cell.angle_gamma   90.00
#
_symmetry.space_group_name_H-M   'P 1'
#
loop_
_entity.id
_entity.type
_entity.pdbx_description
1 polymer ?
#
loop_
_entity_poly.entity_id
_entity_poly.type
_entity_poly.pdbx_seq_one_letter_code
_entity_poly.pdbx_strand_id
1 'polypeptide(L)'
;LMLLNRSDTVDRVIIADAPGWRTHQEAMAGRDPIQQILAEKRAETDAPLATTYATVMVPYQGNSSPVLSASMLADDPESGVVAAEVRFADRTDYIISTLDYQERQIGPITIAGRFAYVSVDEAGQMLGGYLLAGTHLDYNGVRLELEHPTTALRVASTSGSTYHLAEPLADGIAASGGYLIADGPASLNADTPRPRTGFEIESVGVDSITVRDYPVPECDEITILNSAWVKIEP
;
A
#
# COMPACT_ATOMS: atom_id res chain seq x y z
N LEU A 1 9.12 -5.58 -18.66
CA LEU A 1 7.75 -5.37 -18.16
C LEU A 1 6.87 -6.45 -18.74
N MET A 2 6.29 -7.31 -17.89
CA MET A 2 5.24 -8.24 -18.32
C MET A 2 3.92 -7.65 -17.85
N LEU A 3 3.06 -7.24 -18.78
CA LEU A 3 1.71 -6.80 -18.45
C LEU A 3 0.84 -8.05 -18.30
N LEU A 4 0.45 -8.38 -17.07
CA LEU A 4 -0.54 -9.41 -16.81
C LEU A 4 -1.92 -8.83 -17.16
N ASN A 5 -2.28 -8.89 -18.44
CA ASN A 5 -3.59 -8.49 -18.92
C ASN A 5 -4.43 -9.77 -19.08
N ARG A 6 -5.55 -9.89 -18.37
CA ARG A 6 -6.61 -10.76 -18.85
C ARG A 6 -7.20 -10.08 -20.10
N SER A 7 -7.58 -10.84 -21.10
CA SER A 7 -7.96 -10.31 -22.43
C SER A 7 -9.17 -9.35 -22.42
N ASP A 8 -9.75 -9.07 -21.26
CA ASP A 8 -10.93 -8.28 -20.97
C ASP A 8 -10.66 -7.00 -20.15
N THR A 9 -9.42 -6.71 -19.74
CA THR A 9 -9.14 -5.64 -18.75
C THR A 9 -8.59 -4.32 -19.29
N VAL A 10 -8.01 -4.27 -20.49
CA VAL A 10 -7.41 -3.03 -21.03
C VAL A 10 -7.80 -2.85 -22.50
N ASP A 11 -8.47 -1.74 -22.81
CA ASP A 11 -8.87 -1.39 -24.18
C ASP A 11 -7.70 -0.80 -24.96
N ARG A 12 -6.83 -0.05 -24.28
CA ARG A 12 -5.71 0.64 -24.91
C ARG A 12 -4.51 0.76 -23.97
N VAL A 13 -3.33 0.48 -24.52
CA VAL A 13 -2.04 0.80 -23.89
C VAL A 13 -1.46 2.03 -24.60
N ILE A 14 -1.04 3.01 -23.82
CA ILE A 14 -0.41 4.24 -24.30
C ILE A 14 0.99 4.30 -23.71
N ILE A 15 2.00 4.47 -24.56
CA ILE A 15 3.37 4.77 -24.14
C ILE A 15 3.55 6.28 -24.30
N ALA A 16 3.87 6.95 -23.21
CA ALA A 16 4.06 8.40 -23.16
C ALA A 16 5.36 8.73 -22.42
N ASP A 17 5.91 9.91 -22.67
CA ASP A 17 7.09 10.40 -21.99
C ASP A 17 6.65 11.46 -20.97
N ALA A 18 6.76 11.13 -19.68
CA ALA A 18 6.66 12.14 -18.64
C ALA A 18 7.96 12.95 -18.59
N PRO A 19 7.87 14.24 -18.24
CA PRO A 19 9.07 15.04 -18.09
C PRO A 19 10.02 14.44 -17.04
N GLY A 20 11.33 14.40 -17.34
CA GLY A 20 12.37 13.78 -16.49
C GLY A 20 12.66 14.45 -15.15
N TRP A 21 11.90 15.48 -14.79
CA TRP A 21 12.14 16.37 -13.67
C TRP A 21 11.01 16.24 -12.65
N ARG A 22 11.37 16.06 -11.37
CA ARG A 22 10.43 15.84 -10.25
C ARG A 22 10.00 17.14 -9.55
N THR A 23 10.63 18.26 -9.91
CA THR A 23 10.39 19.59 -9.34
C THR A 23 10.52 20.63 -10.45
N HIS A 24 9.83 21.76 -10.34
CA HIS A 24 9.94 22.89 -11.26
C HIS A 24 11.25 23.70 -11.15
N GLN A 25 12.31 23.08 -10.61
CA GLN A 25 13.61 23.75 -10.48
C GLN A 25 14.34 23.76 -11.83
N GLU A 26 14.87 24.92 -12.21
CA GLU A 26 15.57 25.13 -13.48
C GLU A 26 16.78 24.19 -13.66
N ALA A 27 17.45 23.83 -12.55
CA ALA A 27 18.54 22.86 -12.54
C ALA A 27 18.14 21.43 -12.94
N MET A 28 16.85 21.11 -12.96
CA MET A 28 16.32 19.80 -13.39
C MET A 28 15.90 19.80 -14.87
N ALA A 29 15.97 20.94 -15.57
CA ALA A 29 15.66 21.02 -17.00
C ALA A 29 16.64 20.15 -17.83
N GLY A 30 16.11 19.42 -18.81
CA GLY A 30 16.91 18.58 -19.73
C GLY A 30 17.24 17.17 -19.22
N ARG A 31 16.63 16.71 -18.12
CA ARG A 31 16.71 15.29 -17.72
C ARG A 31 15.96 14.39 -18.69
N ASP A 32 16.49 13.18 -18.86
CA ASP A 32 15.88 12.15 -19.71
C ASP A 32 14.41 11.92 -19.33
N PRO A 33 13.50 11.85 -20.31
CA PRO A 33 12.10 11.59 -20.03
C PRO A 33 11.90 10.27 -19.30
N ILE A 34 10.91 10.26 -18.41
CA ILE A 34 10.49 9.03 -17.73
C ILE A 34 9.40 8.41 -18.59
N GLN A 35 9.70 7.29 -19.23
CA GLN A 35 8.70 6.56 -20.00
C GLN A 35 7.59 6.08 -19.05
N GLN A 36 6.37 6.47 -19.36
CA GLN A 36 5.14 6.04 -18.71
C GLN A 36 4.38 5.10 -19.63
N ILE A 37 3.84 4.05 -19.04
CA ILE A 37 2.91 3.15 -19.72
C ILE A 37 1.58 3.33 -19.02
N LEU A 38 0.60 3.84 -19.75
CA LEU A 38 -0.75 4.07 -19.29
C LEU A 38 -1.65 2.99 -19.87
N ALA A 39 -2.45 2.35 -19.02
CA ALA A 39 -3.48 1.41 -19.44
C ALA A 39 -4.85 2.07 -19.28
N GLU A 40 -5.57 2.24 -20.38
CA GLU A 40 -6.92 2.79 -20.41
C GLU A 40 -7.94 1.64 -20.47
N LYS A 41 -8.94 1.73 -19.59
CA LYS A 41 -10.15 0.91 -19.61
C LYS A 41 -11.36 1.86 -19.67
N ARG A 42 -12.27 1.61 -20.60
CA ARG A 42 -13.49 2.39 -20.82
C ARG A 42 -14.68 1.58 -20.31
N ALA A 43 -15.59 2.23 -19.60
CA ALA A 43 -16.89 1.66 -19.33
C ALA A 43 -17.83 1.92 -20.52
N GLU A 44 -18.82 1.05 -20.68
CA GLU A 44 -19.99 1.37 -21.50
C GLU A 44 -20.72 2.59 -20.92
N THR A 45 -21.54 3.26 -21.75
CA THR A 45 -22.32 4.43 -21.30
C THR A 45 -23.16 4.07 -20.08
N ASP A 46 -23.11 4.90 -19.04
CA ASP A 46 -23.80 4.75 -17.75
C ASP A 46 -23.37 3.56 -16.87
N ALA A 47 -22.34 2.80 -17.25
CA ALA A 47 -21.75 1.80 -16.37
C ALA A 47 -20.77 2.42 -15.35
N PRO A 48 -20.72 1.92 -14.10
CA PRO A 48 -19.80 2.42 -13.10
C PRO A 48 -18.34 2.19 -13.53
N LEU A 49 -17.52 3.24 -13.40
CA LEU A 49 -16.08 3.18 -13.67
C LEU A 49 -15.36 2.64 -12.43
N ALA A 50 -14.89 1.40 -12.50
CA ALA A 50 -14.01 0.81 -11.50
C ALA A 50 -12.79 0.17 -12.18
N THR A 51 -11.62 0.39 -11.60
CA THR A 51 -10.37 -0.19 -12.08
C THR A 51 -9.48 -0.57 -10.90
N THR A 52 -8.82 -1.70 -11.03
CA THR A 52 -7.92 -2.31 -10.05
C THR A 52 -6.60 -2.57 -10.76
N TYR A 53 -5.49 -2.19 -10.12
CA TYR A 53 -4.17 -2.40 -10.67
C TYR A 53 -3.26 -3.02 -9.61
N ALA A 54 -2.57 -4.10 -9.98
CA ALA A 54 -1.44 -4.62 -9.25
C ALA A 54 -0.23 -4.63 -10.18
N THR A 55 0.92 -4.19 -9.68
CA THR A 55 2.18 -4.27 -10.42
C THR A 55 3.24 -4.88 -9.54
N VAL A 56 3.92 -5.91 -10.05
CA VAL A 56 5.05 -6.56 -9.39
C VAL A 56 6.32 -6.12 -10.11
N MET A 57 7.16 -5.34 -9.42
CA MET A 57 8.44 -4.87 -9.93
C MET A 57 9.57 -5.55 -9.16
N VAL A 58 10.33 -6.41 -9.84
CA VAL A 58 11.45 -7.14 -9.22
C VAL A 58 12.75 -6.77 -9.93
N PRO A 59 13.65 -5.99 -9.29
CA PRO A 59 14.98 -5.76 -9.82
C PRO A 59 15.83 -7.03 -9.70
N TYR A 60 16.58 -7.37 -10.75
CA TYR A 60 17.45 -8.56 -10.76
C TYR A 60 18.71 -8.33 -11.60
N GLN A 61 19.74 -9.14 -11.32
CA GLN A 61 20.96 -9.19 -12.11
C GLN A 61 20.97 -10.45 -12.98
N GLY A 62 21.51 -10.33 -14.20
CA GLY A 62 21.63 -11.45 -15.15
C GLY A 62 20.53 -11.47 -16.23
N ASN A 63 20.49 -12.56 -16.99
CA ASN A 63 19.71 -12.64 -18.23
C ASN A 63 18.33 -13.30 -18.05
N SER A 64 17.97 -13.73 -16.85
CA SER A 64 16.72 -14.44 -16.58
C SER A 64 15.99 -13.80 -15.41
N SER A 65 14.67 -13.62 -15.58
CA SER A 65 13.80 -13.13 -14.50
C SER A 65 13.81 -14.11 -13.32
N PRO A 66 13.93 -13.64 -12.06
CA PRO A 66 13.77 -14.49 -10.89
C PRO A 66 12.31 -14.88 -10.65
N VAL A 67 11.36 -14.09 -11.17
CA VAL A 67 9.93 -14.42 -11.13
C VAL A 67 9.68 -15.52 -12.16
N LEU A 68 9.25 -16.69 -11.67
CA LEU A 68 8.86 -17.83 -12.50
C LEU A 68 7.44 -17.67 -13.04
N SER A 69 6.52 -17.15 -12.22
CA SER A 69 5.17 -16.80 -12.63
C SER A 69 4.54 -15.79 -11.66
N ALA A 70 3.53 -15.07 -12.13
CA ALA A 70 2.69 -14.23 -11.30
C ALA A 70 1.25 -14.35 -11.79
N SER A 71 0.30 -14.56 -10.87
CA SER A 71 -1.09 -14.85 -11.16
C SER A 71 -2.01 -14.10 -10.21
N MET A 72 -3.10 -13.55 -10.74
CA MET A 72 -4.16 -12.96 -9.91
C MET A 72 -4.96 -14.06 -9.20
N LEU A 73 -5.07 -13.95 -7.89
CA LEU A 73 -5.91 -14.80 -7.03
C LEU A 73 -7.32 -14.24 -6.87
N ALA A 74 -7.43 -12.92 -6.75
CA ALA A 74 -8.71 -12.21 -6.65
C ALA A 74 -8.60 -10.83 -7.31
N ASP A 75 -9.67 -10.44 -7.99
CA ASP A 75 -9.86 -9.12 -8.59
C ASP A 75 -11.35 -8.79 -8.50
N ASP A 76 -11.72 -8.02 -7.48
CA ASP A 76 -13.08 -7.58 -7.22
C ASP A 76 -13.10 -6.05 -7.12
N PRO A 77 -13.48 -5.35 -8.20
CA PRO A 77 -13.56 -3.90 -8.21
C PRO A 77 -14.66 -3.33 -7.31
N GLU A 78 -15.71 -4.10 -6.97
CA GLU A 78 -16.80 -3.63 -6.11
C GLU A 78 -16.34 -3.57 -4.66
N SER A 79 -15.67 -4.61 -4.18
CA SER A 79 -15.10 -4.63 -2.82
C SER A 79 -13.71 -3.99 -2.73
N GLY A 80 -13.08 -3.68 -3.87
CA GLY A 80 -11.71 -3.18 -3.95
C GLY A 80 -10.67 -4.23 -3.56
N VAL A 81 -10.98 -5.52 -3.69
CA VAL A 81 -10.05 -6.61 -3.36
C VAL A 81 -9.18 -6.92 -4.57
N VAL A 82 -7.86 -6.91 -4.35
CA VAL A 82 -6.86 -7.25 -5.35
C VAL A 82 -5.83 -8.15 -4.70
N ALA A 83 -5.61 -9.34 -5.26
CA ALA A 83 -4.64 -10.28 -4.72
C ALA A 83 -3.86 -11.00 -5.82
N ALA A 84 -2.56 -11.19 -5.59
CA ALA A 84 -1.67 -11.87 -6.50
C ALA A 84 -0.80 -12.90 -5.76
N GLU A 85 -0.52 -14.00 -6.46
CA GLU A 85 0.53 -14.96 -6.13
C GLU A 85 1.71 -14.73 -7.07
N VAL A 86 2.92 -14.67 -6.52
CA VAL A 86 4.17 -14.49 -7.26
C VAL A 86 5.13 -15.61 -6.88
N ARG A 87 5.49 -16.44 -7.86
CA ARG A 87 6.33 -17.61 -7.65
C ARG A 87 7.77 -17.33 -8.05
N PHE A 88 8.68 -17.67 -7.16
CA PHE A 88 10.12 -17.75 -7.37
C PHE A 88 10.56 -19.22 -7.34
N ALA A 89 11.86 -19.47 -7.54
CA ALA A 89 12.39 -20.82 -7.45
C ALA A 89 12.26 -21.40 -6.03
N ASP A 90 12.59 -20.58 -5.03
CA ASP A 90 12.74 -20.96 -3.63
C ASP A 90 11.54 -20.60 -2.74
N ARG A 91 10.59 -19.80 -3.26
CA ARG A 91 9.46 -19.29 -2.49
C ARG A 91 8.26 -18.89 -3.33
N THR A 92 7.12 -18.74 -2.67
CA THR A 92 5.92 -18.11 -3.20
C THR A 92 5.49 -16.96 -2.31
N ASP A 93 5.25 -15.81 -2.94
CA ASP A 93 4.81 -14.58 -2.26
C ASP A 93 3.35 -14.31 -2.60
N TYR A 94 2.54 -14.06 -1.59
CA TYR A 94 1.15 -13.66 -1.68
C TYR A 94 1.02 -12.19 -1.28
N ILE A 95 0.41 -11.39 -2.14
CA ILE A 95 0.21 -9.95 -1.93
C ILE A 95 -1.28 -9.68 -2.04
N ILE A 96 -1.87 -9.14 -0.97
CA ILE A 96 -3.32 -8.93 -0.86
C ILE A 96 -3.59 -7.49 -0.45
N SER A 97 -4.49 -6.83 -1.15
CA SER A 97 -5.05 -5.52 -0.81
C SER A 97 -6.57 -5.63 -0.71
N THR A 98 -7.14 -5.05 0.33
CA THR A 98 -8.60 -4.91 0.53
C THR A 98 -8.92 -3.49 0.97
N LEU A 99 -10.12 -3.00 0.65
CA LEU A 99 -10.56 -1.65 1.06
C LEU A 99 -11.67 -1.68 2.11
N ASP A 100 -12.33 -2.83 2.29
CA ASP A 100 -13.56 -2.97 3.07
C ASP A 100 -13.35 -3.55 4.48
N TYR A 101 -12.12 -3.98 4.82
CA TYR A 101 -11.74 -4.62 6.09
C TYR A 101 -12.53 -5.89 6.43
N GLN A 102 -13.30 -6.43 5.47
CA GLN A 102 -14.04 -7.66 5.69
C GLN A 102 -13.07 -8.82 5.81
N GLU A 103 -13.35 -9.74 6.73
CA GLU A 103 -12.58 -10.98 6.81
C GLU A 103 -12.86 -11.84 5.57
N ARG A 104 -11.80 -12.24 4.88
CA ARG A 104 -11.88 -13.00 3.64
C ARG A 104 -10.80 -14.07 3.59
N GLN A 105 -11.15 -15.20 3.00
CA GLN A 105 -10.18 -16.19 2.55
C GLN A 105 -9.84 -15.93 1.09
N ILE A 106 -8.57 -15.64 0.81
CA ILE A 106 -8.04 -15.38 -0.53
C ILE A 106 -6.86 -16.32 -0.77
N GLY A 107 -7.08 -17.30 -1.64
CA GLY A 107 -6.12 -18.41 -1.80
C GLY A 107 -5.94 -19.16 -0.46
N PRO A 108 -4.71 -19.40 -0.01
CA PRO A 108 -4.44 -20.08 1.25
C PRO A 108 -4.45 -19.15 2.48
N ILE A 109 -4.76 -17.86 2.32
CA ILE A 109 -4.63 -16.84 3.37
C ILE A 109 -6.00 -16.38 3.83
N THR A 110 -6.18 -16.27 5.14
CA THR A 110 -7.31 -15.54 5.74
C THR A 110 -6.83 -14.18 6.22
N ILE A 111 -7.52 -13.11 5.85
CA ILE A 111 -7.15 -11.74 6.20
C ILE A 111 -8.39 -10.93 6.60
N ALA A 112 -8.25 -10.12 7.65
CA ALA A 112 -9.13 -9.01 7.96
C ALA A 112 -8.27 -7.74 8.10
N GLY A 113 -8.06 -7.01 6.99
CA GLY A 113 -7.16 -5.86 6.97
C GLY A 113 -6.92 -5.29 5.58
N ARG A 114 -6.36 -4.08 5.51
CA ARG A 114 -6.15 -3.38 4.23
C ARG A 114 -5.10 -4.02 3.35
N PHE A 115 -4.02 -4.53 3.94
CA PHE A 115 -2.94 -5.11 3.18
C PHE A 115 -2.30 -6.26 3.92
N ALA A 116 -1.96 -7.31 3.18
CA ALA A 116 -1.10 -8.37 3.67
C ALA A 116 -0.06 -8.80 2.64
N TYR A 117 1.08 -9.24 3.18
CA TYR A 117 2.11 -9.96 2.47
C TYR A 117 2.41 -11.24 3.23
N VAL A 118 2.48 -12.37 2.53
CA VAL A 118 2.91 -13.66 3.08
C VAL A 118 3.89 -14.30 2.13
N SER A 119 5.05 -14.70 2.64
CA SER A 119 6.06 -15.43 1.88
C SER A 119 6.20 -16.84 2.43
N VAL A 120 6.26 -17.83 1.55
CA VAL A 120 6.31 -19.25 1.91
C VAL A 120 7.38 -19.98 1.12
N ASP A 121 8.02 -20.97 1.71
CA ASP A 121 9.03 -21.80 1.03
C ASP A 121 8.39 -22.86 0.10
N GLU A 122 9.23 -23.67 -0.54
CA GLU A 122 8.79 -24.78 -1.39
C GLU A 122 7.96 -25.85 -0.64
N ALA A 123 8.13 -25.97 0.68
CA ALA A 123 7.39 -26.90 1.52
C ALA A 123 6.04 -26.31 2.01
N GLY A 124 5.74 -25.05 1.68
CA GLY A 124 4.54 -24.34 2.14
C GLY A 124 4.63 -23.88 3.59
N GLN A 125 5.84 -23.76 4.15
CA GLN A 125 6.08 -23.16 5.45
C GLN A 125 6.23 -21.65 5.30
N MET A 126 5.65 -20.88 6.22
CA MET A 126 5.77 -19.43 6.19
C MET A 126 7.22 -19.03 6.50
N LEU A 127 7.79 -18.19 5.63
CA LEU A 127 9.07 -17.51 5.82
C LEU A 127 8.87 -16.13 6.47
N GLY A 128 7.76 -15.48 6.15
CA GLY A 128 7.39 -14.22 6.77
C GLY A 128 5.98 -13.79 6.44
N GLY A 129 5.45 -12.89 7.26
CA GLY A 129 4.12 -12.33 7.15
C GLY A 129 4.12 -10.86 7.56
N TYR A 130 3.27 -10.08 6.91
CA TYR A 130 3.03 -8.67 7.23
C TYR A 130 1.55 -8.38 7.10
N LEU A 131 0.99 -7.71 8.11
CA LEU A 131 -0.39 -7.22 8.14
C LEU A 131 -0.34 -5.70 8.36
N LEU A 132 -1.06 -4.95 7.55
CA LEU A 132 -1.21 -3.50 7.67
C LEU A 132 -2.68 -3.11 7.71
N ALA A 133 -3.00 -2.25 8.67
CA ALA A 133 -4.34 -1.75 8.95
C ALA A 133 -5.38 -2.87 8.97
N GLY A 134 -5.14 -3.86 9.82
CA GLY A 134 -5.97 -5.04 9.98
C GLY A 134 -5.93 -5.59 11.40
N THR A 135 -6.78 -6.56 11.68
CA THR A 135 -6.87 -7.24 12.97
C THR A 135 -6.45 -8.71 12.90
N HIS A 136 -6.44 -9.30 11.70
CA HIS A 136 -6.17 -10.73 11.54
C HIS A 136 -5.46 -11.07 10.23
N LEU A 137 -4.46 -11.93 10.32
CA LEU A 137 -3.84 -12.66 9.21
C LEU A 137 -3.56 -14.09 9.66
N ASP A 138 -4.00 -15.10 8.90
CA ASP A 138 -3.70 -16.52 9.13
C ASP A 138 -3.20 -17.17 7.83
N TYR A 139 -2.12 -17.93 7.97
CA TYR A 139 -1.70 -18.92 6.99
C TYR A 139 -1.15 -20.16 7.71
N ASN A 140 -1.78 -21.31 7.45
CA ASN A 140 -1.38 -22.61 8.01
C ASN A 140 -1.15 -22.59 9.54
N GLY A 141 -1.95 -21.81 10.27
CA GLY A 141 -1.89 -21.73 11.74
C GLY A 141 -0.85 -20.76 12.30
N VAL A 142 -0.05 -20.10 11.45
CA VAL A 142 0.73 -18.92 11.86
C VAL A 142 -0.17 -17.70 11.77
N ARG A 143 -0.30 -16.96 12.87
CA ARG A 143 -1.23 -15.84 13.01
C ARG A 143 -0.55 -14.54 13.37
N LEU A 144 -1.02 -13.46 12.77
CA LEU A 144 -0.81 -12.09 13.26
C LEU A 144 -2.15 -11.53 13.71
N GLU A 145 -2.21 -11.03 14.93
CA GLU A 145 -3.40 -10.44 15.51
C GLU A 145 -3.06 -9.04 16.05
N LEU A 146 -3.93 -8.09 15.77
CA LEU A 146 -3.87 -6.73 16.30
C LEU A 146 -5.23 -6.40 16.90
N GLU A 147 -5.23 -5.69 18.02
CA GLU A 147 -6.46 -5.30 18.71
C GLU A 147 -7.33 -4.38 17.85
N HIS A 148 -6.68 -3.44 17.15
CA HIS A 148 -7.32 -2.47 16.28
C HIS A 148 -6.54 -2.30 14.98
N PRO A 149 -7.20 -2.12 13.83
CA PRO A 149 -6.52 -1.91 12.56
C PRO A 149 -5.86 -0.52 12.49
N THR A 150 -6.44 0.47 13.17
CA THR A 150 -5.98 1.85 13.10
C THR A 150 -6.21 2.57 14.41
N THR A 151 -5.41 3.61 14.67
CA THR A 151 -5.55 4.46 15.85
C THR A 151 -5.63 5.93 15.43
N ALA A 152 -6.72 6.61 15.77
CA ALA A 152 -6.87 8.05 15.51
C ALA A 152 -6.20 8.85 16.63
N LEU A 153 -5.42 9.88 16.25
CA LEU A 153 -4.72 10.77 17.16
C LEU A 153 -5.03 12.22 16.81
N ARG A 154 -5.39 13.00 17.83
CA ARG A 154 -5.65 14.43 17.67
C ARG A 154 -4.35 15.21 17.56
N VAL A 155 -4.29 16.13 16.62
CA VAL A 155 -3.15 17.01 16.38
C VAL A 155 -3.45 18.38 17.00
N ALA A 156 -2.50 18.90 17.77
CA ALA A 156 -2.55 20.24 18.34
C ALA A 156 -1.95 21.29 17.40
N SER A 157 -0.86 20.93 16.72
CA SER A 157 -0.19 21.80 15.75
C SER A 157 0.73 21.00 14.85
N THR A 158 1.21 21.64 13.78
CA THR A 158 2.19 21.08 12.85
C THR A 158 3.39 22.02 12.71
N SER A 159 4.59 21.45 12.60
CA SER A 159 5.80 22.22 12.32
C SER A 159 6.75 21.42 11.43
N GLY A 160 7.04 21.95 10.24
CA GLY A 160 7.88 21.25 9.27
C GLY A 160 7.28 19.90 8.89
N SER A 161 7.97 18.81 9.20
CA SER A 161 7.53 17.42 9.00
C SER A 161 7.01 16.75 10.28
N THR A 162 6.70 17.52 11.32
CA THR A 162 6.28 17.01 12.62
C THR A 162 4.83 17.38 12.92
N TYR A 163 4.05 16.37 13.31
CA TYR A 163 2.77 16.55 13.99
C TYR A 163 3.01 16.61 15.50
N HIS A 164 2.52 17.66 16.15
CA HIS A 164 2.46 17.76 17.60
C HIS A 164 1.07 17.29 18.06
N LEU A 165 1.04 16.27 18.91
CA LEU A 165 -0.18 15.62 19.35
C LEU A 165 -0.85 16.44 20.46
N ALA A 166 -2.17 16.42 20.50
CA ALA A 166 -2.95 17.06 21.57
C ALA A 166 -2.86 16.30 22.90
N GLU A 167 -2.53 15.01 22.84
CA GLU A 167 -2.39 14.12 23.98
C GLU A 167 -1.09 13.31 23.83
N PRO A 168 -0.43 12.94 24.94
CA PRO A 168 0.73 12.06 24.89
C PRO A 168 0.40 10.74 24.19
N LEU A 169 1.31 10.28 23.34
CA LEU A 169 1.20 9.01 22.65
C LEU A 169 1.34 7.87 23.67
N ALA A 170 0.39 6.94 23.65
CA ALA A 170 0.51 5.73 24.45
C ALA A 170 1.56 4.78 23.84
N ASP A 171 2.24 4.04 24.71
CA ASP A 171 3.28 3.09 24.32
C ASP A 171 2.76 2.07 23.30
N GLY A 172 3.56 1.83 22.25
CA GLY A 172 3.27 0.82 21.23
C GLY A 172 2.25 1.21 20.16
N ILE A 173 1.65 2.41 20.20
CA ILE A 173 0.71 2.86 19.16
C ILE A 173 1.43 3.12 17.83
N ALA A 174 2.61 3.76 17.87
CA ALA A 174 3.37 4.12 16.68
C ALA A 174 4.85 3.80 16.88
N ALA A 175 5.53 3.49 15.77
CA ALA A 175 6.95 3.21 15.73
C ALA A 175 7.57 3.76 14.45
N SER A 176 8.88 4.00 14.49
CA SER A 176 9.67 4.31 13.28
C SER A 176 9.48 3.20 12.23
N GLY A 177 9.32 3.60 10.97
CA GLY A 177 9.02 2.71 9.84
C GLY A 177 7.54 2.30 9.72
N GLY A 178 6.69 2.71 10.68
CA GLY A 178 5.24 2.61 10.55
C GLY A 178 4.67 3.66 9.62
N TYR A 179 3.35 3.63 9.41
CA TYR A 179 2.67 4.54 8.50
C TYR A 179 1.51 5.24 9.19
N LEU A 180 1.26 6.49 8.79
CA LEU A 180 0.08 7.24 9.16
C LEU A 180 -0.60 7.83 7.93
N ILE A 181 -1.87 8.16 8.06
CA ILE A 181 -2.64 8.92 7.09
C ILE A 181 -3.07 10.23 7.75
N ALA A 182 -2.82 11.36 7.08
CA ALA A 182 -3.36 12.65 7.46
C ALA A 182 -4.49 13.05 6.51
N ASP A 183 -5.57 13.59 7.08
CA ASP A 183 -6.58 14.26 6.28
C ASP A 183 -6.00 15.57 5.74
N GLY A 184 -6.18 15.79 4.45
CA GLY A 184 -5.81 17.01 3.77
C GLY A 184 -6.86 18.11 3.93
N PRO A 185 -6.73 19.21 3.17
CA PRO A 185 -7.63 20.35 3.28
C PRO A 185 -9.09 19.96 3.01
N ALA A 186 -10.02 20.80 3.48
CA ALA A 186 -11.44 20.62 3.23
C ALA A 186 -11.70 20.39 1.73
N SER A 187 -12.55 19.41 1.43
CA SER A 187 -12.92 19.09 0.07
C SER A 187 -13.67 20.27 -0.57
N LEU A 188 -13.52 20.45 -1.89
CA LEU A 188 -14.19 21.54 -2.61
C LEU A 188 -15.72 21.38 -2.60
N ASN A 189 -16.21 20.14 -2.51
CA ASN A 189 -17.62 19.82 -2.39
C ASN A 189 -17.89 19.15 -1.05
N ALA A 190 -19.02 19.47 -0.42
CA ALA A 190 -19.41 18.89 0.88
C ALA A 190 -19.56 17.35 0.83
N ASP A 191 -19.91 16.82 -0.34
CA ASP A 191 -20.18 15.38 -0.54
C ASP A 191 -18.94 14.58 -0.96
N THR A 192 -17.78 15.22 -1.12
CA THR A 192 -16.53 14.53 -1.47
C THR A 192 -15.65 14.35 -0.24
N PRO A 193 -15.06 13.16 -0.01
CA PRO A 193 -14.11 12.96 1.08
C PRO A 193 -12.96 13.97 1.01
N ARG A 194 -12.37 14.28 2.17
CA ARG A 194 -11.11 15.02 2.19
C ARG A 194 -10.03 14.17 1.50
N PRO A 195 -9.14 14.79 0.70
CA PRO A 195 -7.96 14.08 0.22
C PRO A 195 -7.17 13.57 1.43
N ARG A 196 -6.53 12.41 1.29
CA ARG A 196 -5.75 11.78 2.36
C ARG A 196 -4.33 11.54 1.87
N THR A 197 -3.36 11.87 2.71
CA THR A 197 -1.94 11.69 2.39
C THR A 197 -1.32 10.73 3.39
N GLY A 198 -0.70 9.67 2.86
CA GLY A 198 0.05 8.70 3.66
C GLY A 198 1.49 9.14 3.86
N PHE A 199 2.04 8.88 5.05
CA PHE A 199 3.41 9.21 5.42
C PHE A 199 4.08 8.05 6.15
N GLU A 200 5.37 7.83 5.92
CA GLU A 200 6.20 6.96 6.75
C GLU A 200 6.68 7.73 7.99
N ILE A 201 6.59 7.09 9.14
CA ILE A 201 7.03 7.65 10.42
C ILE A 201 8.56 7.50 10.52
N GLU A 202 9.26 8.62 10.63
CA GLU A 202 10.71 8.64 10.87
C GLU A 202 11.03 8.47 12.35
N SER A 203 10.34 9.19 13.23
CA SER A 203 10.57 9.13 14.66
C SER A 203 9.32 9.47 15.45
N VAL A 204 9.29 8.99 16.70
CA VAL A 204 8.18 9.13 17.62
C VAL A 204 8.71 9.69 18.94
N GLY A 205 8.14 10.80 19.38
CA GLY A 205 8.33 11.38 20.70
C GLY A 205 7.11 11.14 21.59
N VAL A 206 7.16 11.66 22.82
CA VAL A 206 6.04 11.54 23.78
C VAL A 206 4.77 12.22 23.27
N ASP A 207 4.89 13.36 22.61
CA ASP A 207 3.79 14.21 22.15
C ASP A 207 3.96 14.62 20.68
N SER A 208 4.78 13.90 19.92
CA SER A 208 5.10 14.25 18.54
C SER A 208 5.40 13.06 17.66
N ILE A 209 5.07 13.19 16.39
CA ILE A 209 5.41 12.22 15.35
C ILE A 209 6.04 12.99 14.18
N THR A 210 7.28 12.65 13.86
CA THR A 210 7.98 13.20 12.70
C THR A 210 7.94 12.20 11.55
N VAL A 211 7.57 12.68 10.36
CA VAL A 211 7.47 11.86 9.16
C VAL A 211 8.56 12.16 8.15
N ARG A 212 8.75 11.23 7.19
CA ARG A 212 9.73 11.38 6.10
C ARG A 212 9.25 12.31 4.98
N ASP A 213 10.24 12.73 4.19
CA ASP A 213 10.16 13.29 2.83
C ASP A 213 9.61 14.71 2.66
N TYR A 214 8.53 15.10 3.32
CA TYR A 214 7.85 16.38 3.03
C TYR A 214 7.29 17.09 4.28
N PRO A 215 7.14 18.42 4.22
CA PRO A 215 6.34 19.14 5.21
C PRO A 215 4.93 18.57 5.29
N VAL A 216 4.41 18.48 6.50
CA VAL A 216 3.08 17.93 6.76
C VAL A 216 1.99 19.00 6.57
N PRO A 217 0.81 18.64 6.04
CA PRO A 217 -0.34 19.54 6.01
C PRO A 217 -0.86 19.80 7.44
N GLU A 218 -1.39 21.00 7.66
CA GLU A 218 -2.19 21.28 8.86
C GLU A 218 -3.45 20.40 8.86
N CYS A 219 -3.70 19.71 9.97
CA CYS A 219 -4.88 18.88 10.17
C CYS A 219 -5.20 18.75 11.67
N ASP A 220 -6.45 18.39 11.98
CA ASP A 220 -6.91 18.20 13.36
C ASP A 220 -6.68 16.76 13.86
N GLU A 221 -6.50 15.81 12.94
CA GLU A 221 -6.40 14.39 13.23
C GLU A 221 -5.49 13.68 12.21
N ILE A 222 -4.70 12.74 12.73
CA ILE A 222 -3.97 11.74 11.95
C ILE A 222 -4.43 10.34 12.37
N THR A 223 -4.36 9.39 11.44
CA THR A 223 -4.67 7.99 11.71
C THR A 223 -3.43 7.14 11.54
N ILE A 224 -2.98 6.49 12.61
CA ILE A 224 -1.92 5.47 12.55
C ILE A 224 -2.48 4.21 11.91
N LEU A 225 -1.74 3.66 10.96
CA LEU A 225 -2.01 2.35 10.37
C LEU A 225 -1.25 1.30 11.16
N ASN A 226 -1.95 0.58 12.03
CA ASN A 226 -1.31 -0.43 12.87
C ASN A 226 -0.81 -1.57 11.98
N SER A 227 0.35 -2.11 12.31
CA SER A 227 0.94 -3.21 11.55
C SER A 227 1.57 -4.24 12.46
N ALA A 228 1.58 -5.48 11.99
CA ALA A 228 2.23 -6.60 12.63
C ALA A 228 3.06 -7.33 11.58
N TRP A 229 4.17 -7.92 12.00
CA TRP A 229 5.01 -8.70 11.12
C TRP A 229 5.62 -9.88 11.88
N VAL A 230 5.92 -10.92 11.12
CA VAL A 230 6.70 -12.06 11.58
C VAL A 230 7.72 -12.39 10.51
N LYS A 231 8.93 -12.71 10.96
CA LYS A 231 9.96 -13.34 10.13
C LYS A 231 10.33 -14.64 10.81
N ILE A 232 10.21 -15.73 10.09
CA ILE A 232 10.60 -17.05 10.56
C ILE A 232 11.98 -17.29 9.97
N GLU A 233 12.99 -17.30 10.84
CA GLU A 233 14.32 -17.71 10.43
C GLU A 233 14.30 -19.22 10.16
N PRO A 234 14.84 -19.68 9.01
CA PRO A 234 14.93 -21.10 8.69
C PRO A 234 15.90 -21.85 9.62
#